data_AF-A0A9E5ZL69-F1
#
_entry.id   AF-A0A9E5ZL69-F1
#
_cell.length_a   1.000
_cell.length_b   1.000
_cell.length_c   1.000
_cell.angle_alpha   90.00
_cell.angle_beta   90.00
_cell.angle_gamma   90.00
#
_symmetry.space_group_name_H-M   'P 1'
#
loop_
_entity.id
_entity.type
_entity.pdbx_description
1 polymer ?
#
loop_
_entity_poly.entity_id
_entity_poly.type
_entity_poly.pdbx_seq_one_letter_code
_entity_poly.pdbx_strand_id
1 'polypeptide(L)'
;MRSKILFELYSDIKKAYNLVNGLRNIFNTATSIQTAYTKLTHWYKGVEQTKFKAFNTIANTIAINYKSILNYSINRSTNASAESFNAKIKVFRAQFRGVENVEFFLFRLAKIFA
;
A
#
# COMPACT_ATOMS: atom_id res chain seq x y z
N MET A 1 -21.41 -1.65 15.49
CA MET A 1 -21.84 -2.50 16.62
C MET A 1 -21.08 -3.84 16.66
N ARG A 2 -20.96 -4.57 15.54
CA ARG A 2 -20.21 -5.84 15.47
C ARG A 2 -18.69 -5.75 15.73
N SER A 3 -18.03 -4.68 15.29
CA SER A 3 -16.59 -4.48 15.53
C SER A 3 -16.23 -4.21 17.00
N LYS A 4 -17.16 -3.64 17.80
CA LYS A 4 -16.92 -3.41 19.24
C LYS A 4 -16.78 -4.73 19.98
N ILE A 5 -17.73 -5.64 19.79
CA ILE A 5 -17.72 -6.98 20.39
C ILE A 5 -16.47 -7.76 19.96
N LEU A 6 -16.13 -7.72 18.66
CA LEU A 6 -14.91 -8.37 18.15
C LEU A 6 -13.63 -7.86 18.84
N PHE A 7 -13.53 -6.54 19.03
CA PHE A 7 -12.36 -5.92 19.63
C PHE A 7 -12.29 -6.06 21.16
N GLU A 8 -13.43 -6.26 21.82
CA GLU A 8 -13.50 -6.64 23.23
C GLU A 8 -13.04 -8.09 23.44
N LEU A 9 -13.49 -9.01 22.58
CA LEU A 9 -13.13 -10.43 22.64
C LEU A 9 -11.69 -10.70 22.17
N TYR A 10 -11.20 -9.92 21.19
CA TYR A 10 -9.89 -10.12 20.56
C TYR A 10 -9.09 -8.81 20.52
N SER A 11 -8.45 -8.48 21.64
CA SER A 11 -7.69 -7.23 21.79
C SER A 11 -6.51 -7.10 20.81
N ASP A 12 -5.91 -8.22 20.39
CA ASP A 12 -4.80 -8.21 19.43
C ASP A 12 -5.26 -7.86 18.01
N ILE A 13 -6.46 -8.30 17.61
CA ILE A 13 -7.07 -7.89 16.33
C ILE A 13 -7.30 -6.38 16.33
N LYS A 14 -7.75 -5.82 17.47
CA LYS A 14 -7.90 -4.37 17.62
C LYS A 14 -6.57 -3.63 17.45
N LYS A 15 -5.49 -4.13 18.06
CA LYS A 15 -4.14 -3.54 17.91
C LYS A 15 -3.67 -3.57 16.46
N ALA A 16 -3.78 -4.73 15.79
CA ALA A 16 -3.40 -4.88 14.39
C ALA A 16 -4.23 -3.95 13.48
N TYR A 17 -5.55 -3.89 13.69
CA TYR A 17 -6.44 -2.97 12.98
C TYR A 17 -6.01 -1.51 13.14
N ASN A 18 -5.69 -1.09 14.37
CA ASN A 18 -5.23 0.27 14.64
C ASN A 18 -3.90 0.60 13.95
N LEU A 19 -2.95 -0.35 13.89
CA LEU A 19 -1.69 -0.16 13.16
C LEU A 19 -1.92 0.02 11.66
N VAL A 20 -2.79 -0.80 11.06
CA VAL A 20 -3.14 -0.69 9.62
C VAL A 20 -3.80 0.65 9.33
N ASN A 21 -4.81 1.02 10.13
CA ASN A 21 -5.52 2.28 9.93
C ASN A 21 -4.64 3.49 10.23
N GLY A 22 -3.73 3.38 11.20
CA GLY A 22 -2.70 4.36 11.51
C GLY A 22 -1.82 4.61 10.29
N LEU A 23 -1.25 3.56 9.69
CA LEU A 23 -0.43 3.68 8.48
C LEU A 23 -1.21 4.32 7.32
N ARG A 24 -2.44 3.87 7.06
CA ARG A 24 -3.31 4.47 6.03
C ARG A 24 -3.53 5.96 6.27
N ASN A 25 -3.77 6.36 7.53
CA ASN A 25 -3.98 7.75 7.88
C ASN A 25 -2.74 8.61 7.60
N ILE A 26 -1.53 8.08 7.76
CA ILE A 26 -0.28 8.79 7.42
C ILE A 26 -0.27 9.16 5.95
N PHE A 27 -0.48 8.18 5.06
CA PHE A 27 -0.49 8.41 3.61
C PHE A 27 -1.59 9.38 3.18
N ASN A 28 -2.76 9.35 3.84
CA ASN A 28 -3.87 10.22 3.48
C ASN A 28 -3.72 11.67 4.00
N THR A 29 -3.06 11.87 5.15
CA THR A 29 -3.08 13.17 5.85
C THR A 29 -1.73 13.87 5.94
N ALA A 30 -0.61 13.22 5.65
CA ALA A 30 0.70 13.87 5.65
C ALA A 30 0.87 14.77 4.41
N THR A 31 1.01 16.07 4.62
CA THR A 31 1.13 17.09 3.55
C THR A 31 2.55 17.65 3.43
N SER A 32 3.48 17.17 4.26
CA SER A 32 4.89 17.54 4.20
C SER A 32 5.78 16.36 4.60
N ILE A 33 7.03 16.35 4.11
CA ILE A 33 8.03 15.34 4.48
C ILE A 33 8.18 15.28 6.00
N GLN A 34 8.27 16.43 6.67
CA GLN A 34 8.46 16.50 8.11
C GLN A 34 7.29 15.85 8.87
N THR A 35 6.06 16.11 8.45
CA THR A 35 4.86 15.52 9.07
C THR A 35 4.82 14.01 8.84
N ALA A 36 5.15 13.56 7.63
CA ALA A 36 5.20 12.13 7.30
C ALA A 36 6.27 11.41 8.12
N TYR A 37 7.46 11.99 8.23
CA TYR A 37 8.57 11.48 9.04
C TYR A 37 8.17 11.29 10.49
N THR A 38 7.62 12.33 11.12
CA THR A 38 7.19 12.27 12.52
C THR A 38 6.12 11.21 12.72
N LYS A 39 5.09 11.19 11.86
CA LYS A 39 4.00 10.21 11.96
C LYS A 39 4.49 8.77 11.74
N LEU A 40 5.39 8.52 10.78
CA LEU A 40 5.99 7.20 10.55
C LEU A 40 6.85 6.77 11.74
N THR A 41 7.60 7.68 12.34
CA THR A 41 8.38 7.40 13.56
C THR A 41 7.49 6.94 14.71
N HIS A 42 6.34 7.59 14.92
CA HIS A 42 5.36 7.14 15.91
C HIS A 42 4.75 5.79 15.55
N TRP A 43 4.48 5.55 14.28
CA TRP A 43 3.95 4.27 13.82
C TRP A 43 4.94 3.12 14.04
N TYR A 44 6.23 3.32 13.76
CA TYR A 44 7.29 2.33 14.05
C TYR A 44 7.33 1.97 15.53
N LYS A 45 7.28 2.96 16.44
CA LYS A 45 7.19 2.70 17.89
C LYS A 45 5.97 1.85 18.24
N GLY A 46 4.83 2.11 17.61
CA GLY A 46 3.62 1.30 17.78
C GLY A 46 3.80 -0.14 17.29
N VAL A 47 4.48 -0.35 16.16
CA VAL A 47 4.80 -1.68 15.65
C VAL A 47 5.70 -2.45 16.61
N GLU A 48 6.80 -1.84 17.07
CA GLU A 48 7.75 -2.45 18.01
C GLU A 48 7.07 -2.93 19.31
N GLN A 49 6.10 -2.15 19.81
CA GLN A 49 5.34 -2.50 21.02
C GLN A 49 4.41 -3.70 20.83
N THR A 50 3.97 -3.99 19.60
CA THR A 50 2.93 -5.01 19.35
C THR A 50 3.48 -6.41 19.08
N LYS A 51 4.81 -6.59 19.01
CA LYS A 51 5.52 -7.87 18.74
C LYS A 51 5.01 -8.66 17.52
N PHE A 52 4.19 -8.04 16.66
CA PHE A 52 3.61 -8.69 15.50
C PHE A 52 4.63 -8.80 14.37
N LYS A 53 5.15 -10.02 14.15
CA LYS A 53 6.14 -10.29 13.10
C LYS A 53 5.68 -9.86 11.70
N ALA A 54 4.39 -9.95 11.41
CA ALA A 54 3.83 -9.52 10.12
C ALA A 54 4.07 -8.03 9.81
N PHE A 55 4.11 -7.17 10.83
CA PHE A 55 4.39 -5.75 10.64
C PHE A 55 5.88 -5.45 10.48
N ASN A 56 6.78 -6.33 10.93
CA ASN A 56 8.23 -6.16 10.72
C ASN A 56 8.59 -6.20 9.24
N THR A 57 7.94 -7.04 8.44
CA THR A 57 8.13 -7.06 6.99
C THR A 57 7.72 -5.73 6.36
N ILE A 58 6.58 -5.16 6.78
CA ILE A 58 6.10 -3.86 6.30
C ILE A 58 7.06 -2.74 6.73
N ALA A 59 7.47 -2.74 8.00
CA ALA A 59 8.44 -1.81 8.56
C ALA A 59 9.77 -1.83 7.77
N ASN A 60 10.29 -3.02 7.46
CA ASN A 60 11.50 -3.17 6.67
C ASN A 60 11.34 -2.60 5.25
N THR A 61 10.22 -2.90 4.58
CA THR A 61 9.93 -2.36 3.24
C THR A 61 9.86 -0.83 3.26
N ILE A 62 9.25 -0.24 4.29
CA ILE A 62 9.18 1.22 4.46
C ILE A 62 10.57 1.79 4.71
N ALA A 63 11.41 1.13 5.52
CA ALA A 63 12.77 1.56 5.79
C ALA A 63 13.65 1.56 4.52
N ILE A 64 13.56 0.50 3.71
CA ILE A 64 14.30 0.41 2.43
C ILE A 64 13.88 1.53 1.47
N ASN A 65 12.59 1.87 1.43
CA ASN A 65 12.03 2.84 0.49
C ASN A 65 11.75 4.22 1.11
N TYR A 66 12.37 4.52 2.26
CA TYR A 66 11.93 5.60 3.15
C TYR A 66 11.88 6.96 2.48
N LYS A 67 12.92 7.31 1.72
CA LYS A 67 13.00 8.58 0.98
C LYS A 67 11.86 8.74 -0.04
N SER A 68 11.56 7.68 -0.80
CA SER A 68 10.49 7.70 -1.80
C SER A 68 9.11 7.84 -1.13
N ILE A 69 8.91 7.14 -0.02
CA ILE A 69 7.69 7.20 0.78
C ILE A 69 7.48 8.60 1.40
N LEU A 70 8.54 9.25 1.89
CA LEU A 70 8.44 10.61 2.40
C LEU A 70 8.09 11.60 1.27
N ASN A 71 8.72 11.45 0.11
CA ASN A 71 8.48 12.32 -1.06
C ASN A 71 7.04 12.27 -1.58
N TYR A 72 6.32 11.15 -1.39
CA TYR A 72 4.89 11.05 -1.68
C TYR A 72 4.05 12.15 -0.99
N SER A 73 4.54 12.69 0.14
CA SER A 73 3.84 13.73 0.90
C SER A 73 3.88 15.11 0.24
N ILE A 74 4.80 15.33 -0.71
CA ILE A 74 4.92 16.58 -1.47
C ILE A 74 4.13 16.47 -2.78
N ASN A 75 4.43 15.44 -3.57
CA ASN A 75 3.82 15.23 -4.88
C ASN A 75 2.86 14.04 -4.78
N ARG A 76 1.65 14.29 -4.27
CA ARG A 76 0.56 13.31 -4.15
C ARG A 76 -0.03 12.93 -5.52
N SER A 77 0.82 12.52 -6.45
CA SER A 77 0.39 11.95 -7.72
C SER A 77 -0.48 10.74 -7.42
N THR A 78 -1.71 10.77 -7.93
CA THR A 78 -2.68 9.71 -7.67
C THR A 78 -2.26 8.46 -8.45
N ASN A 79 -2.15 7.33 -7.76
CA ASN A 79 -1.83 6.04 -8.40
C ASN A 79 -2.96 5.53 -9.33
N ALA A 80 -4.08 6.24 -9.41
CA ALA A 80 -5.28 5.86 -10.15
C ALA A 80 -5.01 5.52 -11.63
N SER A 81 -4.15 6.29 -12.32
CA SER A 81 -3.79 6.02 -13.71
C SER A 81 -3.00 4.72 -13.85
N ALA A 82 -2.06 4.45 -12.94
CA ALA A 82 -1.29 3.21 -12.93
C ALA A 82 -2.14 2.00 -12.50
N GLU A 83 -3.07 2.16 -11.56
CA GLU A 83 -4.05 1.15 -11.17
C GLU A 83 -4.99 0.80 -12.32
N SER A 84 -5.53 1.81 -13.02
CA SER A 84 -6.37 1.65 -14.21
C SER A 84 -5.60 0.94 -15.33
N PHE A 85 -4.35 1.31 -15.55
CA PHE A 85 -3.46 0.64 -16.50
C PHE A 85 -3.25 -0.84 -16.12
N ASN A 86 -2.86 -1.11 -14.88
CA ASN A 86 -2.67 -2.48 -14.38
C ASN A 86 -3.95 -3.32 -14.45
N ALA A 87 -5.13 -2.73 -14.21
CA ALA A 87 -6.42 -3.39 -14.35
C ALA A 87 -6.69 -3.76 -15.81
N LYS A 88 -6.46 -2.85 -16.75
CA LYS A 88 -6.60 -3.13 -18.19
C LYS A 88 -5.63 -4.23 -18.67
N ILE A 89 -4.38 -4.25 -18.18
CA ILE A 89 -3.43 -5.34 -18.45
C ILE A 89 -3.94 -6.68 -17.92
N LYS A 90 -4.46 -6.72 -16.68
CA LYS A 90 -5.02 -7.95 -16.09
C LYS A 90 -6.20 -8.49 -16.91
N VAL A 91 -7.11 -7.61 -17.32
CA VAL A 91 -8.25 -7.99 -18.19
C VAL A 91 -7.75 -8.52 -19.53
N PHE A 92 -6.78 -7.83 -20.15
CA PHE A 92 -6.19 -8.26 -21.41
C PHE A 92 -5.55 -9.67 -21.27
N ARG A 93 -4.71 -9.90 -20.26
CA ARG A 93 -4.12 -11.22 -19.99
C ARG A 93 -5.18 -12.32 -19.77
N ALA A 94 -6.28 -12.00 -19.10
CA ALA A 94 -7.36 -12.96 -18.84
C ALA A 94 -8.06 -13.41 -20.14
N GLN A 95 -8.23 -12.51 -21.12
CA GLN A 95 -8.82 -12.85 -22.42
C GLN A 95 -8.01 -13.88 -23.20
N PHE A 96 -6.67 -13.83 -23.10
CA PHE A 96 -5.77 -14.75 -23.79
C PHE A 96 -5.32 -15.93 -22.92
N ARG A 97 -5.94 -16.13 -21.74
CA ARG A 97 -5.60 -17.18 -20.75
C ARG A 97 -4.11 -17.24 -20.39
N GLY A 98 -3.41 -16.11 -20.49
CA GLY A 98 -1.96 -16.07 -20.31
C GLY A 98 -1.27 -15.22 -21.37
N VAL A 99 0.05 -15.34 -21.42
CA VAL A 99 0.91 -14.69 -22.41
C VAL A 99 1.85 -15.76 -22.94
N GLU A 100 1.53 -16.30 -24.11
CA GLU A 100 2.34 -17.35 -24.76
C GLU A 100 3.40 -16.73 -25.68
N ASN A 101 3.06 -15.66 -26.40
CA ASN A 101 3.97 -14.89 -27.22
C ASN A 101 4.08 -13.44 -26.70
N VAL A 102 5.24 -13.13 -26.12
CA VAL A 102 5.51 -11.81 -25.49
C VAL A 102 5.52 -10.69 -26.53
N GLU A 103 6.08 -10.93 -27.72
CA GLU A 103 6.17 -9.93 -28.78
C GLU A 103 4.78 -9.53 -29.29
N PHE A 104 3.93 -10.53 -29.55
CA PHE A 104 2.53 -10.30 -29.93
C PHE A 104 1.73 -9.62 -28.82
N PHE A 105 1.98 -10.00 -27.56
CA PHE A 105 1.35 -9.37 -26.40
C PHE A 105 1.71 -7.88 -26.29
N LEU A 106 3.00 -7.54 -26.41
CA LEU A 106 3.47 -6.16 -26.37
C LEU A 106 2.94 -5.36 -27.58
N PHE A 107 2.90 -5.94 -28.77
CA PHE A 107 2.29 -5.32 -29.95
C PHE A 107 0.81 -4.97 -29.73
N ARG A 108 0.02 -5.91 -29.21
CA ARG A 108 -1.40 -5.70 -28.91
C ARG A 108 -1.62 -4.72 -27.77
N LEU A 109 -0.77 -4.77 -26.74
CA LEU A 109 -0.78 -3.82 -25.64
C LEU A 109 -0.56 -2.40 -26.19
N ALA A 110 0.50 -2.19 -26.96
CA ALA A 110 0.79 -0.91 -27.59
C ALA A 110 -0.38 -0.40 -28.45
N LYS A 111 -1.08 -1.27 -29.18
CA LYS A 111 -2.25 -0.89 -29.98
C LYS A 111 -3.51 -0.51 -29.17
N ILE A 112 -3.70 -1.05 -27.97
CA ILE A 112 -4.87 -0.75 -27.10
C ILE A 112 -4.68 0.57 -26.35
N PHE A 113 -3.43 0.98 -26.13
CA PHE A 113 -3.07 2.15 -25.33
C PHE A 113 -2.39 3.28 -26.14
N ALA A 114 -2.36 3.16 -27.48
CA ALA A 114 -1.97 4.23 -28.40
C ALA A 114 -3.09 5.25 -28.60
#